data_AF-A0A377D9E8-F1
#
_entry.id   AF-A0A377D9E8-F1
#
_cell.length_a   1.000
_cell.length_b   1.000
_cell.length_c   1.000
_cell.angle_alpha   90.00
_cell.angle_beta   90.00
_cell.angle_gamma   90.00
#
_symmetry.space_group_name_H-M   'P 1'
#
loop_
_entity.id
_entity.type
_entity.pdbx_description
1 polymer ?
#
loop_
_entity_poly.entity_id
_entity_poly.type
_entity_poly.pdbx_seq_one_letter_code
_entity_poly.pdbx_strand_id
1 'polypeptide(L)' 'MQRRHQKVVEEAPAPGITPELRRYIGERCAKACVDIGYRGAGTFEFLFENGEFYFIEMEHPYSGRTPGY' A
#
# COMPACT_ATOMS: atom_id res chain seq x y z
N MET A 1 12.02 1.30 8.74
CA MET A 1 12.18 1.43 10.21
C MET A 1 11.18 2.44 10.76
N GLN A 2 10.49 2.13 11.87
CA GLN A 2 9.55 3.06 12.51
C GLN A 2 9.90 3.30 13.99
N ARG A 3 9.59 4.49 14.52
CA ARG A 3 9.73 4.86 15.94
C ARG A 3 8.49 5.62 16.37
N ARG A 4 7.83 5.19 17.46
CA ARG A 4 6.60 5.83 17.98
C ARG A 4 5.53 6.06 16.90
N HIS A 5 5.24 5.04 16.09
CA HIS A 5 4.28 5.10 14.97
C HIS A 5 4.64 6.07 13.83
N GLN A 6 5.89 6.56 13.80
CA GLN A 6 6.38 7.41 12.73
C GLN A 6 7.36 6.64 11.85
N LYS A 7 7.21 6.75 10.53
CA LYS A 7 8.19 6.25 9.56
C LYS A 7 9.47 7.07 9.69
N VAL A 8 10.58 6.42 10.03
CA VAL A 8 11.90 7.07 10.24
C VAL A 8 12.83 6.79 9.07
N VAL A 9 12.76 5.59 8.50
CA VAL A 9 13.53 5.17 7.33
C VAL A 9 12.65 4.35 6.41
N GLU A 10 12.69 4.69 5.13
CA GLU A 10 11.99 4.00 4.05
C GLU A 10 13.02 3.50 3.03
N GLU A 11 12.86 2.27 2.56
CA GLU A 11 13.80 1.62 1.63
C GLU A 11 13.04 1.05 0.44
N ALA A 12 13.61 1.20 -0.75
CA ALA A 12 13.05 0.66 -1.99
C ALA A 12 14.15 0.03 -2.86
N PRO A 13 13.96 -1.21 -3.36
CA PRO A 13 12.86 -2.13 -3.03
C PRO A 13 12.99 -2.74 -1.63
N ALA A 14 11.88 -3.23 -1.06
CA ALA A 14 11.88 -3.86 0.26
C ALA A 14 12.88 -5.04 0.33
N PRO A 15 13.87 -4.99 1.22
CA PRO A 15 14.82 -6.10 1.40
C PRO A 15 14.11 -7.32 1.96
N GLY A 16 14.51 -8.53 1.51
CA GLY A 16 13.89 -9.79 1.95
C GLY A 16 12.55 -10.14 1.26
N ILE A 17 12.04 -9.28 0.38
CA ILE A 17 10.86 -9.59 -0.46
C ILE A 17 11.31 -10.01 -1.85
N THR A 18 10.99 -11.25 -2.23
CA THR A 18 11.36 -11.77 -3.55
C THR A 18 10.60 -11.04 -4.67
N PRO A 19 11.15 -11.00 -5.90
CA PRO A 19 10.48 -10.39 -7.04
C PRO A 19 9.10 -10.99 -7.33
N GLU A 20 8.94 -12.30 -7.14
CA GLU A 20 7.68 -13.03 -7.38
C GLU A 20 6.60 -12.58 -6.41
N LEU A 21 6.94 -12.47 -5.13
CA LEU A 21 6.04 -12.05 -4.07
C LEU A 21 5.62 -10.58 -4.24
N ARG A 22 6.57 -9.74 -4.66
CA ARG A 22 6.31 -8.33 -5.02
C ARG A 22 5.37 -8.21 -6.22
N ARG A 23 5.53 -9.05 -7.23
CA ARG A 23 4.65 -9.08 -8.40
C ARG A 23 3.25 -9.53 -8.03
N TYR A 24 3.14 -10.59 -7.22
CA TYR A 24 1.86 -11.11 -6.74
C TYR A 24 1.05 -10.05 -5.99
N ILE A 25 1.65 -9.33 -5.04
CA ILE A 25 0.94 -8.28 -4.31
C ILE A 25 0.63 -7.07 -5.22
N GLY A 26 1.56 -6.70 -6.11
CA GLY A 26 1.37 -5.60 -7.06
C GLY A 26 0.21 -5.82 -8.03
N GLU A 27 0.09 -7.03 -8.58
CA GLU A 27 -1.03 -7.41 -9.46
C GLU A 27 -2.39 -7.30 -8.75
N ARG A 28 -2.45 -7.67 -7.46
CA ARG A 28 -3.68 -7.52 -6.66
C ARG A 28 -4.02 -6.07 -6.38
N CYS A 29 -3.03 -5.25 -6.01
CA CYS A 29 -3.26 -3.81 -5.81
C CYS A 29 -3.75 -3.15 -7.11
N ALA A 30 -3.13 -3.48 -8.25
CA ALA A 30 -3.54 -2.96 -9.55
C ALA A 30 -4.98 -3.36 -9.89
N LYS A 31 -5.34 -4.63 -9.66
CA LYS A 31 -6.72 -5.09 -9.85
C LYS A 31 -7.70 -4.38 -8.93
N ALA A 32 -7.37 -4.22 -7.65
CA ALA A 32 -8.21 -3.50 -6.69
C ALA A 32 -8.45 -2.05 -7.13
N CYS A 33 -7.41 -1.35 -7.61
CA CYS A 33 -7.55 0.00 -8.18
C CYS A 33 -8.53 0.03 -9.37
N VAL A 34 -8.44 -0.95 -10.27
CA VAL A 34 -9.34 -1.04 -11.43
C VAL A 34 -10.78 -1.29 -10.98
N ASP A 35 -10.97 -2.24 -10.06
CA ASP A 35 -12.30 -2.66 -9.59
C ASP A 35 -13.03 -1.52 -8.85
N ILE A 36 -12.32 -0.71 -8.07
CA ILE A 36 -12.90 0.46 -7.37
C ILE A 36 -12.93 1.73 -8.24
N GLY A 37 -12.45 1.68 -9.48
CA GLY A 37 -12.37 2.83 -10.37
C GLY A 37 -11.43 3.93 -9.84
N TYR A 38 -10.38 3.55 -9.12
CA TYR A 38 -9.45 4.48 -8.50
C TYR A 38 -8.77 5.38 -9.54
N ARG A 39 -8.72 6.68 -9.26
CA ARG A 39 -8.08 7.68 -10.12
C ARG A 39 -7.16 8.57 -9.30
N GLY A 40 -5.92 8.70 -9.75
CA GLY A 40 -4.89 9.48 -9.09
C GLY A 40 -3.73 8.63 -8.61
N ALA A 41 -2.81 9.25 -7.86
CA ALA A 41 -1.74 8.54 -7.17
C ALA A 41 -2.23 8.10 -5.79
N GLY A 42 -1.85 6.93 -5.31
CA GLY A 42 -2.17 6.45 -3.97
C GLY A 42 -1.19 5.37 -3.56
N THR A 43 -1.15 5.06 -2.27
CA THR A 43 -0.28 4.01 -1.73
C THR A 43 -1.08 3.03 -0.92
N PHE A 44 -0.83 1.74 -1.15
CA PHE A 44 -1.36 0.68 -0.29
C PHE A 44 -0.31 0.34 0.77
N GLU A 45 -0.73 0.31 2.03
CA GLU A 45 0.10 -0.07 3.17
C GLU A 45 -0.26 -1.47 3.64
N PHE A 46 0.78 -2.29 3.83
CA PHE A 46 0.65 -3.68 4.26
C PHE A 46 1.63 -3.98 5.41
N LEU A 47 1.22 -4.86 6.32
CA LEU A 47 2.15 -5.60 7.16
C LEU A 47 2.58 -6.87 6.41
N PHE A 48 3.86 -7.22 6.51
CA PHE A 48 4.39 -8.44 5.95
C PHE A 48 4.96 -9.30 7.07
N GLU A 49 4.40 -10.50 7.25
CA GLU A 49 4.84 -11.46 8.27
C GLU A 49 4.74 -12.89 7.71
N ASN A 50 5.77 -13.72 7.94
CA ASN A 50 5.79 -15.13 7.56
C ASN A 50 5.43 -15.44 6.09
N GLY A 51 5.72 -14.54 5.15
CA GLY A 51 5.40 -14.75 3.73
C GLY A 51 4.02 -14.23 3.30
N GLU A 52 3.23 -13.74 4.23
CA GLU A 52 1.87 -13.24 4.00
C GLU A 52 1.80 -11.72 4.12
N PHE A 53 0.94 -11.11 3.30
CA PHE A 53 0.64 -9.67 3.35
C PHE A 53 -0.73 -9.42 3.98
N TYR A 54 -0.76 -8.54 4.97
CA TYR A 54 -1.97 -8.10 5.65
C TYR A 54 -2.21 -6.62 5.33
N PHE A 55 -3.35 -6.31 4.73
CA PHE A 55 -3.72 -4.94 4.37
C PHE A 55 -3.98 -4.11 5.63
N ILE A 56 -3.42 -2.91 5.68
CA ILE A 56 -3.66 -1.94 6.77
C ILE A 56 -4.57 -0.84 6.27
N GLU A 57 -4.12 -0.12 5.23
CA GLU A 57 -4.77 1.10 4.77
C GLU A 57 -4.37 1.42 3.33
N MET A 58 -5.20 2.21 2.65
CA MET A 58 -4.87 2.79 1.35
C MET A 58 -4.92 4.32 1.49
N GLU A 59 -3.77 4.95 1.34
CA GLU A 59 -3.66 6.40 1.37
C GLU A 59 -4.11 6.99 0.03
N HIS A 60 -5.00 7.98 0.12
CA HIS A 60 -5.52 8.71 -1.02
C HIS A 60 -5.14 10.19 -0.85
N PRO A 61 -4.55 10.86 -1.87
CA PRO A 61 -4.17 12.27 -1.79
C PRO A 61 -5.38 13.20 -1.63
N TYR A 62 -6.59 12.68 -1.85
CA TYR A 62 -7.85 13.35 -1.52
C TYR A 62 -8.46 12.76 -0.24
N SER A 63 -7.79 12.92 0.90
CA SER A 63 -8.39 12.72 2.22
C SER A 63 -9.18 13.95 2.71
N GLY A 64 -9.29 14.98 1.86
CA GLY A 64 -10.15 16.14 2.11
C GLY A 64 -11.62 15.75 1.96
N ARG A 65 -12.35 15.78 3.08
CA ARG A 65 -13.81 15.87 3.19
C ARG A 65 -14.51 15.91 1.84
N THR A 66 -15.25 14.85 1.51
CA THR A 66 -16.37 14.95 0.58
C THR A 66 -17.16 16.22 0.93
N PRO A 67 -17.25 17.26 0.08
CA PRO A 67 -18.39 18.14 0.17
C PRO A 67 -19.58 17.24 -0.12
N GLY A 68 -20.50 17.16 0.85
CA GLY A 68 -21.75 16.43 0.66
C GLY A 68 -22.42 16.84 -0.64
N TYR A 69 -23.03 15.86 -1.30
CA TYR A 69 -24.15 16.13 -2.20
C TYR A 69 -25.31 16.70 -1.39
#